data_AF-A0A955SAC6-F1
#
_entry.id   AF-A0A955SAC6-F1
#
_cell.length_a   1.000
_cell.length_b   1.000
_cell.length_c   1.000
_cell.angle_alpha   90.00
_cell.angle_beta   90.00
_cell.angle_gamma   90.00
#
_symmetry.space_group_name_H-M   'P 1'
#
loop_
_entity.id
_entity.type
_entity.pdbx_description
1 polymer ?
#
loop_
_entity_poly.entity_id
_entity_poly.type
_entity_poly.pdbx_seq_one_letter_code
_entity_poly.pdbx_strand_id
1 'polypeptide(L)' 'MSLKKKFLLRINPDLWEEVNRWADEELRSVNSQIEYLLKRAVAKRKREKSSEEREGEDMAP' A
#
# COMPACT_ATOMS: atom_id res chain seq x y z
N MET A 1 -10.59 15.74 13.18
CA MET A 1 -10.03 15.57 11.83
C MET A 1 -8.58 15.13 11.97
N SER A 2 -8.21 13.97 11.41
CA SER A 2 -6.81 13.52 11.43
C SER A 2 -5.96 14.41 10.51
N LEU A 3 -4.87 14.97 11.05
CA LEU A 3 -3.91 15.75 10.27
C LEU A 3 -3.19 14.81 9.29
N LYS A 4 -3.67 14.73 8.05
CA LYS A 4 -2.99 14.00 6.99
C LYS A 4 -1.68 14.70 6.63
N LYS A 5 -0.57 13.96 6.67
CA LYS A 5 0.74 14.45 6.24
C LYS A 5 0.72 14.72 4.73
N LYS A 6 0.95 15.97 4.32
CA LYS A 6 1.13 16.34 2.92
C LYS A 6 2.60 16.17 2.55
N PHE A 7 2.89 15.57 1.40
CA PHE A 7 4.24 15.41 0.89
C PHE A 7 4.22 15.45 -0.65
N LEU A 8 5.34 15.83 -1.26
CA LEU A 8 5.50 15.74 -2.70
C LEU A 8 5.87 14.30 -3.07
N LEU A 9 5.02 13.66 -3.87
CA LEU A 9 5.27 12.32 -4.39
C LEU A 9 5.99 12.43 -5.73
N ARG A 10 7.17 11.82 -5.83
CA ARG A 10 7.82 11.57 -7.12
C ARG A 10 7.39 10.18 -7.60
N ILE A 11 6.72 10.13 -8.74
CA ILE A 11 6.16 8.91 -9.31
C ILE A 11 6.43 8.90 -10.82
N ASN A 12 6.63 7.71 -11.39
CA ASN A 12 6.69 7.54 -12.83
C ASN A 12 5.33 7.98 -13.45
N PRO A 13 5.31 8.77 -14.55
CA PRO A 13 4.08 9.22 -15.20
C PRO A 13 3.15 8.07 -15.62
N ASP A 14 3.67 6.98 -16.16
CA ASP A 14 2.87 5.84 -16.64
C ASP A 14 2.12 5.18 -15.47
N LEU A 15 2.83 5.00 -14.35
CA LEU A 15 2.23 4.48 -13.12
C LEU A 15 1.18 5.46 -12.56
N TRP A 16 1.41 6.76 -12.67
CA TRP A 16 0.42 7.75 -12.25
C TRP A 16 -0.86 7.64 -13.07
N GLU A 17 -0.77 7.47 -14.39
CA GLU A 17 -1.94 7.27 -15.23
C GLU A 17 -2.72 6.00 -14.89
N GLU A 18 -2.02 4.89 -14.63
CA GLU A 18 -2.66 3.65 -14.19
C GLU A 18 -3.42 3.83 -12.87
N VAL A 19 -2.81 4.52 -11.90
CA VAL A 19 -3.46 4.80 -10.61
C VAL A 19 -4.67 5.72 -10.77
N ASN A 20 -4.62 6.71 -11.67
CA ASN A 20 -5.77 7.58 -11.96
C ASN A 20 -6.92 6.79 -12.57
N ARG A 21 -6.66 6.01 -13.63
CA ARG A 21 -7.69 5.19 -14.28
C ARG A 21 -8.37 4.25 -13.28
N TRP A 22 -7.57 3.59 -12.43
CA TRP A 22 -8.12 2.71 -11.40
C TRP A 22 -8.97 3.47 -10.37
N ALA A 23 -8.54 4.68 -9.97
CA ALA A 23 -9.34 5.51 -9.08
C ALA A 23 -10.69 5.90 -9.71
N ASP A 24 -10.69 6.24 -11.00
CA ASP A 24 -11.90 6.59 -11.76
C ASP A 24 -12.86 5.39 -11.89
N GLU A 25 -12.33 4.20 -12.22
CA GLU A 25 -13.10 2.95 -12.30
C GLU A 25 -13.81 2.61 -10.98
N GLU A 26 -13.17 2.90 -9.85
CA GLU A 26 -13.71 2.65 -8.51
C GLU A 26 -14.50 3.84 -7.93
N LEU A 27 -14.70 4.91 -8.71
CA LEU A 27 -15.37 6.15 -8.32
C LEU A 27 -14.77 6.78 -7.04
N ARG A 28 -13.44 6.78 -6.94
CA ARG A 28 -12.70 7.33 -5.79
C ARG A 28 -11.80 8.48 -6.19
N SER A 29 -11.45 9.32 -5.22
CA SER A 29 -10.35 10.26 -5.43
C SER A 29 -9.01 9.52 -5.55
N VAL A 30 -8.12 10.06 -6.38
CA VAL A 30 -6.76 9.54 -6.57
C VAL A 30 -6.00 9.45 -5.25
N ASN A 31 -6.15 10.45 -4.37
CA ASN A 31 -5.55 10.44 -3.04
C ASN A 31 -6.07 9.29 -2.17
N SER A 32 -7.38 9.02 -2.21
CA SER A 32 -7.98 7.87 -1.52
C SER A 32 -7.46 6.55 -2.07
N GLN A 33 -7.25 6.46 -3.39
CA GLN A 33 -6.72 5.28 -4.04
C GLN A 33 -5.26 5.00 -3.63
N ILE A 34 -4.41 6.02 -3.63
CA ILE A 34 -3.03 5.91 -3.15
C ILE A 34 -3.00 5.45 -1.69
N GLU A 35 -3.84 6.03 -0.83
CA GLU A 35 -3.91 5.64 0.58
C GLU A 35 -4.32 4.16 0.74
N TYR A 36 -5.28 3.69 -0.04
CA TYR A 36 -5.72 2.29 -0.06
C TYR A 36 -4.60 1.33 -0.50
N LEU A 37 -3.91 1.64 -1.59
CA LEU A 37 -2.81 0.83 -2.12
C LEU A 37 -1.67 0.73 -1.11
N LEU A 38 -1.27 1.85 -0.50
CA LEU A 38 -0.21 1.87 0.52
C LEU A 38 -0.59 1.04 1.75
N LYS A 39 -1.84 1.15 2.22
CA LYS A 39 -2.32 0.33 3.36
C LYS A 39 -2.24 -1.16 3.04
N ARG A 40 -2.68 -1.57 1.84
CA ARG A 40 -2.60 -2.96 1.38
C ARG A 40 -1.16 -3.46 1.27
N ALA A 41 -0.27 -2.68 0.67
CA ALA A 41 1.13 -3.04 0.54
C ALA A 41 1.81 -3.24 1.90
N VAL A 42 1.57 -2.32 2.85
CA VAL A 42 2.11 -2.44 4.22
C VAL A 42 1.52 -3.65 4.96
N ALA A 43 0.22 -3.89 4.85
CA ALA A 43 -0.43 -5.04 5.48
C ALA A 43 0.10 -6.37 4.92
N LYS A 44 0.25 -6.47 3.58
CA LYS A 44 0.83 -7.64 2.90
C LYS A 44 2.25 -7.91 3.40
N ARG A 45 3.12 -6.90 3.42
CA ARG A 45 4.50 -7.02 3.93
C ARG A 45 4.56 -7.47 5.39
N LYS A 46 3.67 -6.94 6.25
CA LYS A 46 3.60 -7.37 7.66
C LYS A 46 3.20 -8.83 7.79
N ARG A 47 2.24 -9.29 6.98
CA ARG A 47 1.82 -10.68 6.98
C ARG A 47 2.95 -11.61 6.55
N GLU A 48 3.67 -11.27 5.48
CA GLU A 48 4.82 -12.04 4.96
C GLU A 48 5.92 -12.19 6.03
N LYS A 49 6.28 -11.10 6.71
CA LYS A 49 7.22 -11.14 7.85
C LYS A 49 6.74 -12.06 8.98
N SER A 50 5.45 -11.99 9.33
CA SER A 50 4.91 -12.83 10.40
C SER A 50 4.83 -14.31 10.05
N SER A 51 4.81 -14.67 8.76
CA SER A 51 4.91 -16.08 8.33
C SER A 51 6.36 -16.56 8.38
N GLU A 52 7.32 -15.73 7.98
CA GLU A 52 8.76 -16.05 8.07
C GLU A 52 9.20 -16.24 9.53
N GLU A 53 8.69 -15.43 10.47
CA GLU A 53 8.98 -15.55 11.91
C GLU A 53 8.42 -16.85 12.50
N ARG A 54 7.21 -17.26 12.10
CA ARG A 54 6.58 -18.50 12.59
C ARG A 54 7.25 -19.76 12.04
N GLU A 55 7.68 -19.75 10.78
CA GLU A 55 8.43 -20.86 10.18
C GLU A 55 9.85 -21.00 10.78
N GLY A 56 10.45 -19.90 11.25
CA GLY A 56 11.74 -19.90 11.94
C GLY A 56 11.67 -20.38 13.40
N GLU A 57 10.55 -20.13 14.10
CA GLU A 57 10.31 -20.60 15.47
C GLU A 57 9.96 -22.10 15.54
N ASP A 58 9.20 -22.62 14.57
CA ASP A 58 8.83 -24.05 14.49
C ASP A 58 10.01 -24.97 14.09
N MET A 59 11.15 -24.41 13.64
CA MET A 59 12.37 -25.16 13.31
C MET A 59 13.50 -25.03 14.35
N ALA A 60 13.24 -24.38 15.49
CA ALA A 60 14.15 -24.42 16.63
C ALA A 60 13.87 -25.69 17.49
N PRO A 61 14.90 -26.47 17.88
CA PRO A 61 14.74 -27.70 18.66
C PRO A 61 14.28 -27.48 20.10
#